data_AF-A0A0Q3QSC3-F1
#
_entry.id   AF-A0A0Q3QSC3-F1
#
_cell.length_a   1.000
_cell.length_b   1.000
_cell.length_c   1.000
_cell.angle_alpha   90.00
_cell.angle_beta   90.00
_cell.angle_gamma   90.00
#
_symmetry.space_group_name_H-M   'P 1'
#
loop_
_entity.id
_entity.type
_entity.pdbx_description
1 polymer ?
#
loop_
_entity_poly.entity_id
_entity_poly.type
_entity_poly.pdbx_seq_one_letter_code
_entity_poly.pdbx_strand_id
1 'polypeptide(L)'
;MTKRLKGEKGFTLLEMMIVLLVISVLLIITIPNITKHNGNINKKGCEAFVKMVQAQVQAYEIEHKKPPADIKALVDEKYLNENETTCPNGEAIVITDGKVSSKQKESSTNE
;
A
#
# COMPACT_ATOMS: atom_id res chain seq x y z
N MET A 1 44.41 -10.48 52.63
CA MET A 1 43.33 -9.65 52.03
C MET A 1 42.59 -10.51 51.01
N THR A 2 41.45 -11.08 51.41
CA THR A 2 40.79 -12.17 50.68
C THR A 2 39.96 -11.61 49.52
N LYS A 3 40.43 -11.81 48.29
CA LYS A 3 39.74 -11.40 47.06
C LYS A 3 38.59 -12.39 46.77
N ARG A 4 37.34 -11.98 46.99
CA ARG A 4 36.17 -12.77 46.56
C ARG A 4 35.90 -12.50 45.08
N LEU A 5 36.04 -13.51 44.23
CA LEU A 5 35.43 -13.52 42.90
C LEU A 5 33.92 -13.68 43.08
N LYS A 6 33.16 -12.61 42.79
CA LYS A 6 31.70 -12.69 42.64
C LYS A 6 31.43 -13.56 41.41
N GLY A 7 30.83 -14.73 41.61
CA GLY A 7 30.40 -15.58 40.51
C GLY A 7 29.28 -14.90 39.74
N GLU A 8 29.57 -14.46 38.53
CA GLU A 8 28.57 -13.99 37.57
C GLU A 8 27.76 -15.21 37.12
N LYS A 9 26.55 -15.37 37.65
CA LYS A 9 25.55 -16.31 37.11
C LYS A 9 24.98 -15.71 35.83
N GLY A 10 25.78 -15.69 34.77
CA GLY A 10 25.39 -15.22 33.45
C GLY A 10 24.58 -16.27 32.71
N PHE A 11 23.47 -15.84 32.12
CA PHE A 11 22.72 -16.43 31.01
C PHE A 11 22.93 -17.92 30.78
N THR A 12 21.94 -18.72 31.19
CA THR A 12 21.93 -20.15 30.85
C THR A 12 21.53 -20.33 29.39
N LEU A 13 21.98 -21.42 28.73
CA LEU A 13 21.51 -21.78 27.39
C LEU A 13 19.98 -21.90 27.33
N LEU A 14 19.38 -22.38 28.43
CA LEU A 14 17.95 -22.53 28.59
C LEU A 14 17.21 -21.18 28.53
N GLU A 15 17.80 -20.13 29.09
CA GLU A 15 17.25 -18.78 29.06
C GLU A 15 17.20 -18.23 27.63
N MET A 16 18.27 -18.42 26.84
CA MET A 16 18.25 -18.05 25.42
C MET A 16 17.25 -18.86 24.60
N MET A 17 17.03 -20.14 24.92
CA MET A 17 16.04 -20.98 24.23
C MET A 17 14.61 -20.47 24.46
N ILE A 18 14.26 -20.12 25.70
CA ILE A 18 12.94 -19.57 26.03
C ILE A 18 12.73 -18.22 25.32
N VAL A 19 13.76 -17.37 25.26
CA VAL A 19 13.68 -16.09 24.57
C VAL A 19 13.40 -16.26 23.07
N LEU A 20 14.12 -17.17 22.39
CA LEU A 20 13.86 -17.45 20.97
C LEU A 20 12.46 -18.02 20.73
N LEU A 21 11.98 -18.89 21.63
CA LEU A 21 10.63 -19.43 21.58
C LEU A 21 9.59 -18.31 21.67
N VAL A 22 9.70 -17.42 22.65
CA VAL A 22 8.76 -16.30 22.82
C VAL A 22 8.79 -15.36 21.62
N ILE A 23 9.97 -14.98 21.12
CA ILE A 23 10.11 -14.10 19.93
C ILE A 23 9.47 -14.74 18.69
N SER A 24 9.64 -16.05 18.48
CA SER A 24 9.05 -16.74 17.34
C SER A 24 7.51 -16.70 17.33
N VAL A 25 6.89 -16.90 18.51
CA VAL A 25 5.43 -16.81 18.67
C VAL A 25 4.93 -15.38 18.40
N LEU A 26 5.66 -14.36 18.89
CA LEU A 26 5.32 -12.97 18.65
C LEU A 26 5.37 -12.61 17.15
N LEU A 27 6.37 -13.11 16.40
CA LEU A 27 6.49 -12.89 14.94
C LEU A 27 5.33 -13.55 14.17
N ILE A 28 4.95 -14.77 14.54
CA ILE A 28 3.82 -15.48 13.90
C ILE A 28 2.50 -14.74 14.11
N ILE A 29 2.30 -14.04 15.22
CA ILE A 29 1.08 -13.25 15.47
C ILE A 29 1.12 -11.90 14.73
N THR A 30 2.30 -11.26 14.64
CA THR A 30 2.43 -9.93 14.02
C THR A 30 2.37 -9.95 12.49
N ILE A 31 2.98 -10.95 11.83
CA ILE A 31 2.98 -11.08 10.36
C ILE A 31 1.56 -11.13 9.74
N PRO A 32 0.63 -12.01 10.16
CA PRO A 32 -0.71 -12.09 9.56
C PRO A 32 -1.53 -10.83 9.82
N ASN A 33 -1.25 -10.10 10.91
CA ASN A 33 -1.94 -8.85 11.24
C ASN A 33 -1.51 -7.73 10.28
N ILE A 34 -0.21 -7.56 10.04
CA ILE A 34 0.30 -6.50 9.14
C ILE A 34 -0.09 -6.72 7.68
N THR A 35 -0.08 -7.96 7.17
CA THR A 35 -0.38 -8.25 5.76
C THR A 35 -1.83 -7.91 5.39
N LYS A 36 -2.80 -8.16 6.28
CA LYS A 36 -4.22 -7.85 6.01
C LYS A 36 -4.49 -6.35 5.90
N HIS A 37 -3.80 -5.52 6.68
CA HIS A 37 -3.96 -4.08 6.61
C HIS A 37 -3.34 -3.46 5.35
N ASN A 38 -2.23 -4.01 4.84
CA ASN A 38 -1.60 -3.53 3.61
C ASN A 38 -2.53 -3.62 2.39
N GLY A 39 -3.23 -4.74 2.19
CA GLY A 39 -4.17 -4.89 1.07
C GLY A 39 -5.30 -3.85 1.10
N ASN A 40 -5.84 -3.58 2.28
CA ASN A 40 -6.93 -2.61 2.45
C ASN A 40 -6.46 -1.16 2.28
N ILE A 41 -5.23 -0.85 2.72
CA ILE A 41 -4.59 0.46 2.50
C ILE A 41 -4.38 0.69 1.00
N ASN A 42 -3.86 -0.32 0.28
CA ASN A 42 -3.65 -0.22 -1.15
C ASN A 42 -4.96 -0.03 -1.94
N LYS A 43 -6.03 -0.73 -1.54
CA LYS A 43 -7.36 -0.55 -2.16
C LYS A 43 -7.89 0.87 -1.94
N LYS A 44 -7.84 1.38 -0.70
CA LYS A 44 -8.27 2.75 -0.39
C LYS A 44 -7.39 3.80 -1.08
N GLY A 45 -6.08 3.56 -1.17
CA GLY A 45 -5.15 4.41 -1.91
C GLY A 45 -5.49 4.47 -3.40
N CYS A 46 -5.82 3.32 -4.01
CA CYS A 46 -6.24 3.27 -5.41
C CYS A 46 -7.59 3.96 -5.63
N GLU A 47 -8.56 3.81 -4.71
CA GLU A 47 -9.85 4.53 -4.80
C GLU A 47 -9.66 6.06 -4.74
N ALA A 48 -8.82 6.54 -3.81
CA ALA A 48 -8.49 7.94 -3.71
C ALA A 48 -7.78 8.45 -4.97
N PHE A 49 -6.87 7.65 -5.51
CA PHE A 49 -6.16 7.99 -6.74
C PHE A 49 -7.10 8.04 -7.96
N VAL A 50 -8.04 7.09 -8.10
CA VAL A 50 -9.10 7.15 -9.14
C VAL A 50 -9.90 8.45 -9.03
N LYS A 51 -10.29 8.86 -7.82
CA LYS A 51 -11.02 10.13 -7.60
C LYS A 51 -10.18 11.36 -7.97
N MET A 52 -8.88 11.35 -7.65
CA MET A 52 -7.95 12.42 -8.03
C MET A 52 -7.84 12.52 -9.56
N VAL A 53 -7.58 11.40 -10.24
CA VAL A 53 -7.50 11.35 -11.71
C VAL A 53 -8.83 11.76 -12.34
N GLN A 54 -9.97 11.40 -11.75
CA GLN A 54 -11.29 11.82 -12.22
C GLN A 54 -11.46 13.34 -12.17
N ALA A 55 -10.96 13.99 -11.12
CA ALA A 55 -10.96 15.45 -11.05
C ALA A 55 -10.11 16.08 -12.17
N GLN A 56 -8.96 15.47 -12.49
CA GLN A 56 -8.12 15.93 -13.59
C GLN A 56 -8.76 15.71 -14.97
N VAL A 57 -9.43 14.58 -15.17
CA VAL A 57 -10.24 14.32 -16.37
C VAL A 57 -11.34 15.37 -16.54
N GLN A 58 -12.01 15.74 -15.45
CA GLN A 58 -13.03 16.79 -15.47
C GLN A 58 -12.43 18.16 -15.79
N ALA A 59 -11.26 18.48 -15.23
CA ALA A 59 -10.57 19.73 -15.55
C ALA A 59 -10.19 19.80 -17.04
N TYR A 60 -9.67 18.70 -17.59
CA TYR A 60 -9.40 18.56 -19.02
C TYR A 60 -10.68 18.76 -19.87
N GLU A 61 -11.78 18.12 -19.47
CA GLU A 61 -13.04 18.22 -20.19
C GLU A 61 -13.60 19.66 -20.18
N ILE A 62 -13.39 20.42 -19.11
CA ILE A 62 -13.79 21.82 -19.01
C ILE A 62 -12.96 22.69 -19.98
N GLU A 63 -11.65 22.47 -20.06
CA GLU A 63 -10.78 23.28 -20.93
C GLU A 63 -10.94 22.92 -22.43
N HIS A 64 -10.97 21.63 -22.74
CA HIS A 64 -10.96 21.13 -24.12
C HIS A 64 -12.37 20.83 -24.67
N LYS A 65 -13.42 20.93 -23.83
CA LYS A 65 -14.82 20.57 -24.14
C LYS A 65 -14.99 19.14 -24.64
N LYS A 66 -14.03 18.27 -24.33
CA LYS A 66 -13.97 16.87 -24.76
C LYS A 66 -13.28 16.05 -23.68
N PRO A 67 -13.74 14.82 -23.40
CA PRO A 67 -13.02 13.94 -22.50
C PRO A 67 -11.67 13.53 -23.12
N PRO A 68 -10.63 13.34 -22.29
CA PRO A 68 -9.34 12.83 -22.75
C PRO A 68 -9.52 11.38 -23.24
N ALA A 69 -8.86 11.05 -24.36
CA ALA A 69 -8.93 9.70 -24.95
C ALA A 69 -8.20 8.65 -24.09
N ASP A 70 -7.10 9.04 -23.45
CA ASP A 70 -6.23 8.15 -22.68
C ASP A 70 -5.56 8.92 -21.53
N ILE A 71 -5.01 8.18 -20.56
CA ILE A 71 -4.18 8.75 -19.49
C ILE A 71 -2.98 9.53 -20.05
N LYS A 72 -2.47 9.14 -21.23
CA LYS A 72 -1.37 9.86 -21.89
C LYS A 72 -1.72 11.30 -22.23
N ALA A 73 -2.95 11.57 -22.65
CA ALA A 73 -3.39 12.94 -22.94
C ALA A 73 -3.31 13.84 -21.69
N LEU A 74 -3.60 13.27 -20.50
CA LEU A 74 -3.45 13.98 -19.23
C LEU A 74 -1.97 14.20 -18.86
N VAL A 75 -1.07 13.28 -19.23
CA VAL A 75 0.37 13.43 -18.98
C VAL A 75 0.99 14.47 -19.91
N ASP A 76 0.66 14.39 -21.20
CA ASP A 76 1.16 15.30 -22.24
C ASP A 76 0.73 16.75 -21.96
N GLU A 77 -0.50 16.94 -21.47
CA GLU A 77 -1.05 18.25 -21.11
C GLU A 77 -0.80 18.64 -19.63
N LYS A 78 0.07 17.90 -18.92
CA LYS A 78 0.53 18.18 -17.53
C LYS A 78 -0.56 18.17 -16.45
N TYR A 79 -1.69 17.52 -16.72
CA TYR A 79 -2.70 17.21 -15.71
C TYR A 79 -2.29 16.06 -14.78
N LEU A 80 -1.38 15.19 -15.24
CA LEU A 80 -0.76 14.11 -14.47
C LEU A 80 0.75 14.09 -14.71
N ASN A 81 1.51 13.64 -13.72
CA ASN A 81 2.94 13.38 -13.91
C ASN A 81 3.16 11.99 -14.52
N GLU A 82 4.27 11.79 -15.28
CA GLU A 82 4.60 10.51 -15.92
C GLU A 82 4.70 9.33 -14.94
N ASN A 83 5.09 9.62 -13.70
CA ASN A 83 5.21 8.66 -12.60
C ASN A 83 3.88 8.39 -11.86
N GLU A 84 2.79 9.07 -12.22
CA GLU A 84 1.47 8.96 -11.58
C GLU A 84 0.46 8.33 -12.55
N THR A 85 0.78 7.15 -13.08
CA THR A 85 -0.06 6.43 -14.06
C THR A 85 -0.60 5.09 -13.56
N THR A 86 -0.17 4.66 -12.37
CA THR A 86 -0.53 3.37 -11.76
C THR A 86 -0.92 3.52 -10.30
N CYS A 87 -1.89 2.72 -9.86
CA CYS A 87 -2.27 2.67 -8.46
C CYS A 87 -1.15 2.10 -7.57
N PRO A 88 -1.17 2.36 -6.25
CA PRO A 88 -0.17 1.84 -5.29
C PRO A 88 -0.08 0.30 -5.21
N ASN A 89 -1.11 -0.40 -5.69
CA ASN A 89 -1.15 -1.86 -5.83
C ASN A 89 -0.57 -2.38 -7.16
N GLY A 90 -0.10 -1.49 -8.05
CA GLY A 90 0.37 -1.84 -9.39
C GLY A 90 -0.73 -1.99 -10.44
N GLU A 91 -1.99 -1.68 -10.11
CA GLU A 91 -3.09 -1.73 -11.08
C GLU A 91 -3.03 -0.53 -12.02
N ALA A 92 -3.13 -0.82 -13.32
CA ALA A 92 -3.30 0.21 -14.33
C ALA A 92 -4.73 0.76 -14.31
N ILE A 93 -4.84 2.06 -14.51
CA ILE A 93 -6.11 2.77 -14.61
C ILE A 93 -6.45 2.96 -16.09
N VAL A 94 -7.74 2.89 -16.41
CA VAL A 94 -8.24 3.16 -17.76
C VAL A 94 -9.28 4.26 -17.69
N ILE A 95 -9.27 5.13 -18.69
CA ILE A 95 -10.29 6.16 -18.89
C ILE A 95 -11.19 5.66 -20.00
N THR A 96 -12.50 5.64 -19.77
CA THR A 96 -13.50 5.30 -20.80
C THR A 96 -14.63 6.31 -20.69
N ASP A 97 -14.83 7.06 -21.78
CA ASP A 97 -15.88 8.09 -21.89
C ASP A 97 -15.90 9.09 -20.71
N GLY A 98 -14.71 9.60 -20.34
CA GLY A 98 -14.57 10.59 -19.26
C GLY A 98 -14.69 10.01 -17.83
N LYS A 99 -14.86 8.68 -17.69
CA LYS A 99 -14.89 8.01 -16.39
C LYS A 99 -13.62 7.20 -16.16
N VAL A 100 -13.01 7.41 -15.00
CA VAL A 100 -11.79 6.72 -14.56
C VAL A 100 -12.19 5.43 -13.85
N SER A 101 -11.69 4.30 -14.33
CA SER A 101 -11.87 2.99 -13.69
C SER A 101 -10.51 2.32 -13.48
N SER A 102 -10.24 1.86 -12.26
CA SER A 102 -9.18 0.88 -12.07
C SER A 102 -9.59 -0.43 -12.72
N LYS A 103 -8.68 -1.16 -13.37
CA LYS A 103 -8.91 -2.56 -13.76
C LYS A 103 -8.95 -3.45 -12.50
N GLN A 104 -9.86 -3.15 -11.57
CA GLN A 104 -10.25 -4.10 -10.55
C GLN A 104 -11.24 -5.05 -11.16
N LYS A 105 -10.88 -6.33 -11.12
CA LYS A 105 -11.87 -7.38 -10.95
C LYS A 105 -12.76 -6.93 -9.81
N GLU A 106 -13.97 -6.53 -10.16
CA GLU A 106 -15.06 -6.17 -9.30
C GLU A 106 -15.06 -7.07 -8.05
N SER A 107 -14.72 -6.49 -6.90
CA SER A 107 -15.07 -7.09 -5.62
C SER A 107 -16.26 -6.30 -5.10
N SER A 108 -17.37 -6.51 -5.81
CA SER A 108 -18.69 -6.57 -5.22
C SER A 108 -18.68 -7.68 -4.17
N THR A 109 -18.82 -7.31 -2.91
CA THR A 109 -19.54 -8.08 -1.89
C THR A 109 -19.94 -7.03 -0.87
N ASN A 110 -21.12 -6.39 -1.02
CA ASN A 110 -22.37 -6.83 -0.39
C ASN A 110 -22.11 -7.40 1.01
N GLU A 111 -22.10 -6.53 2.02
CA GLU A 111 -23.01 -6.52 3.18
C GLU A 111 -22.44 -5.63 4.31
#